data_AF-A0A378JLV3-F1
#
_entry.id   AF-A0A378JLV3-F1
#
_cell.length_a   1.000
_cell.length_b   1.000
_cell.length_c   1.000
_cell.angle_alpha   90.00
_cell.angle_beta   90.00
_cell.angle_gamma   90.00
#
_symmetry.space_group_name_H-M   'P 1'
#
loop_
_entity.id
_entity.type
_entity.pdbx_description
1 polymer ?
#
loop_
_entity_poly.entity_id
_entity_poly.type
_entity_poly.pdbx_seq_one_letter_code
_entity_poly.pdbx_strand_id
1 'polypeptide(L)'
;MYRRYGVLIGFLFPLLAFSQQQSVYCPQNHGFINIGMSQTQVMSACGQPLSKQQSNQPFTQKVPVQQLIYNNQGDRTAFYGVWALPIGNTNYGGAPTFGGNSGGGAQLQVNIMNNKVSSITMNGSSTNAFSICGGRSVEVGDPVSIVYNACGTPSLVNHTYINQVVPSSTKPEIWVYQADQYQKPMSLTFVDGKLQSID
;
A
#
# COMPACT_ATOMS: atom_id res chain seq x y z
N MET A 1 7.69 -56.36 -32.89
CA MET A 1 8.40 -56.06 -31.62
C MET A 1 8.05 -54.65 -31.17
N TYR A 2 7.61 -54.51 -29.92
CA TYR A 2 7.60 -53.36 -28.99
C TYR A 2 7.92 -51.95 -29.55
N ARG A 3 7.23 -50.86 -29.16
CA ARG A 3 6.93 -50.50 -27.78
C ARG A 3 5.89 -49.36 -27.72
N ARG A 4 4.88 -49.55 -26.87
CA ARG A 4 3.97 -48.52 -26.37
C ARG A 4 4.76 -47.46 -25.59
N TYR A 5 4.42 -46.19 -25.77
CA TYR A 5 4.61 -45.16 -24.75
C TYR A 5 3.30 -44.37 -24.62
N GLY A 6 2.47 -44.82 -23.68
CA GLY A 6 1.49 -43.97 -23.05
C GLY A 6 2.21 -43.14 -21.99
N VAL A 7 2.05 -41.82 -22.06
CA VAL A 7 2.34 -40.92 -20.95
C VAL A 7 1.14 -39.99 -20.83
N LEU A 8 0.19 -40.41 -20.00
CA LEU A 8 -0.79 -39.56 -19.34
C LEU A 8 -0.03 -38.64 -18.39
N ILE A 9 0.12 -37.36 -18.74
CA ILE A 9 0.47 -36.32 -17.76
C ILE A 9 -0.83 -35.61 -17.41
N GLY A 10 -1.48 -36.14 -16.38
CA GLY A 10 -2.35 -35.35 -15.52
C GLY A 10 -1.50 -34.66 -14.46
N PHE A 11 -1.51 -33.34 -14.46
CA PHE A 11 -1.10 -32.50 -13.33
C PHE A 11 -2.05 -31.29 -13.34
N LEU A 12 -3.16 -31.40 -12.61
CA LEU A 12 -3.34 -30.81 -11.28
C LEU A 12 -3.25 -29.27 -11.30
N PHE A 13 -4.45 -28.69 -11.35
CA PHE A 13 -4.81 -27.34 -10.89
C PHE A 13 -3.92 -26.82 -9.75
N PRO A 14 -3.63 -25.52 -9.79
CA PRO A 14 -3.80 -24.69 -8.61
C PRO A 14 -4.77 -23.55 -8.95
N LEU A 15 -6.08 -23.77 -8.72
CA LEU A 15 -6.96 -22.66 -8.38
C LEU A 15 -6.63 -22.25 -6.94
N LEU A 16 -5.71 -21.30 -6.80
CA LEU A 16 -5.58 -20.52 -5.58
C LEU A 16 -6.12 -19.11 -5.85
N ALA A 17 -7.42 -19.03 -6.09
CA ALA A 17 -8.17 -17.78 -6.03
C ALA A 17 -8.75 -17.63 -4.62
N PHE A 18 -7.92 -17.25 -3.64
CA PHE A 18 -8.43 -16.73 -2.38
C PHE A 18 -8.83 -15.26 -2.58
N SER A 19 -9.97 -15.03 -3.22
CA SER A 19 -10.66 -13.76 -3.03
C SER A 19 -11.30 -13.82 -1.64
N GLN A 20 -10.64 -13.22 -0.64
CA GLN A 20 -11.25 -12.92 0.66
C GLN A 20 -12.34 -11.85 0.46
N GLN A 21 -13.41 -12.21 -0.24
CA GLN A 21 -14.57 -11.35 -0.39
C GLN A 21 -15.28 -11.35 0.96
N GLN A 22 -15.26 -10.20 1.64
CA GLN A 22 -16.14 -9.96 2.78
C GLN A 22 -17.58 -10.01 2.27
N SER A 23 -18.20 -11.20 2.35
CA SER A 23 -19.58 -11.44 1.97
C SER A 23 -20.44 -11.39 3.23
N VAL A 24 -21.47 -10.54 3.25
CA VAL A 24 -22.41 -10.47 4.38
C VAL A 24 -23.78 -10.99 3.94
N TYR A 25 -24.38 -11.83 4.79
CA TYR A 25 -25.71 -12.38 4.56
C TYR A 25 -26.78 -11.43 5.10
N CYS A 26 -27.79 -11.19 4.30
CA CYS A 26 -28.95 -10.39 4.68
C CYS A 26 -30.19 -11.28 4.84
N PRO A 27 -30.75 -11.41 6.05
CA PRO A 27 -31.85 -12.33 6.30
C PRO A 27 -33.19 -11.88 5.70
N GLN A 28 -33.37 -10.58 5.41
CA GLN A 28 -34.64 -10.03 4.93
C GLN A 28 -35.08 -10.59 3.56
N ASN A 29 -34.16 -10.61 2.58
CA ASN A 29 -34.42 -11.19 1.25
C ASN A 29 -33.54 -12.41 0.96
N HIS A 30 -32.93 -12.99 2.00
CA HIS A 30 -32.04 -14.15 1.91
C HIS A 30 -30.89 -14.01 0.89
N GLY A 31 -30.39 -12.78 0.70
CA GLY A 31 -29.33 -12.46 -0.25
C GLY A 31 -27.96 -12.31 0.41
N PHE A 32 -26.91 -12.38 -0.41
CA PHE A 32 -25.54 -12.04 0.00
C PHE A 32 -25.10 -10.76 -0.68
N ILE A 33 -24.42 -9.90 0.06
CA ILE A 33 -23.78 -8.70 -0.47
C ILE A 33 -22.26 -8.86 -0.47
N ASN A 34 -21.63 -8.35 -1.52
CA ASN A 34 -20.19 -8.37 -1.71
C ASN A 34 -19.68 -6.97 -2.05
N ILE A 35 -18.44 -6.67 -1.63
CA ILE A 35 -17.72 -5.47 -2.07
C ILE A 35 -17.73 -5.42 -3.61
N GLY A 36 -18.06 -4.26 -4.17
CA GLY A 36 -18.19 -4.00 -5.60
C GLY A 36 -19.63 -4.09 -6.13
N MET A 37 -20.60 -4.59 -5.36
CA MET A 37 -22.00 -4.58 -5.77
C MET A 37 -22.56 -3.16 -5.90
N SER A 38 -23.50 -2.98 -6.83
CA SER A 38 -24.25 -1.73 -6.97
C SER A 38 -25.27 -1.55 -5.83
N GLN A 39 -25.66 -0.29 -5.59
CA GLN A 39 -26.73 0.03 -4.64
C GLN A 39 -28.02 -0.75 -4.88
N THR A 40 -28.42 -0.91 -6.14
CA THR A 40 -29.65 -1.65 -6.50
C THR A 40 -29.53 -3.14 -6.18
N GLN A 41 -28.37 -3.74 -6.42
CA GLN A 41 -28.09 -5.13 -6.04
C GLN A 41 -28.13 -5.31 -4.53
N VAL A 42 -27.54 -4.38 -3.76
CA VAL A 42 -27.60 -4.42 -2.29
C VAL A 42 -29.03 -4.32 -1.79
N MET A 43 -29.83 -3.40 -2.35
CA MET A 43 -31.24 -3.28 -2.00
C MET A 43 -32.05 -4.53 -2.34
N SER A 44 -31.73 -5.21 -3.44
CA SER A 44 -32.39 -6.48 -3.78
C SER A 44 -32.06 -7.59 -2.77
N ALA A 45 -30.84 -7.62 -2.24
CA ALA A 45 -30.37 -8.64 -1.31
C ALA A 45 -30.76 -8.37 0.16
N CYS A 46 -30.80 -7.11 0.58
CA CYS A 46 -30.99 -6.72 1.98
C CYS A 46 -32.25 -5.89 2.25
N GLY A 47 -32.95 -5.45 1.21
CA GLY A 47 -34.07 -4.52 1.32
C GLY A 47 -33.62 -3.06 1.49
N GLN A 48 -34.53 -2.22 1.97
CA GLN A 48 -34.26 -0.81 2.24
C GLN A 48 -33.41 -0.66 3.51
N PRO A 49 -32.41 0.24 3.52
CA PRO A 49 -31.66 0.55 4.74
C PRO A 49 -32.52 1.30 5.74
N LEU A 50 -32.13 1.25 7.01
CA LEU A 50 -32.73 2.04 8.09
C LEU A 50 -32.44 3.54 7.92
N SER A 51 -31.24 3.86 7.45
CA SER A 51 -30.81 5.23 7.23
C SER A 51 -29.86 5.31 6.04
N LYS A 52 -29.94 6.43 5.32
CA LYS A 52 -29.02 6.82 4.25
C LYS A 52 -28.48 8.20 4.59
N GLN A 53 -27.16 8.32 4.65
CA GLN A 53 -26.51 9.59 4.91
C GLN A 53 -25.37 9.82 3.90
N GLN A 54 -25.33 11.02 3.32
CA GLN A 54 -24.16 11.45 2.56
C GLN A 54 -23.06 11.88 3.53
N SER A 55 -21.88 11.29 3.38
CA SER A 55 -20.70 11.68 4.14
C SER A 55 -20.08 12.92 3.53
N ASN A 56 -19.69 13.88 4.38
CA ASN A 56 -18.85 15.00 3.97
C ASN A 56 -17.34 14.65 4.05
N GLN A 57 -17.01 13.48 4.61
CA GLN A 57 -15.63 12.97 4.64
C GLN A 57 -15.42 12.00 3.47
N PRO A 58 -14.28 12.10 2.77
CA PRO A 58 -13.96 11.17 1.70
C PRO A 58 -13.72 9.77 2.26
N PHE A 59 -14.06 8.74 1.48
CA PHE A 59 -13.83 7.36 1.88
C PHE A 59 -12.32 7.05 1.86
N THR A 60 -11.83 6.49 2.96
CA THR A 60 -10.43 6.05 3.08
C THR A 60 -10.34 4.54 3.11
N GLN A 61 -9.45 3.98 2.31
CA GLN A 61 -9.16 2.55 2.30
C GLN A 61 -7.77 2.29 2.88
N LYS A 62 -7.64 1.20 3.65
CA LYS A 62 -6.32 0.69 4.07
C LYS A 62 -5.65 0.04 2.87
N VAL A 63 -4.61 0.68 2.36
CA VAL A 63 -3.81 0.17 1.24
C VAL A 63 -2.48 -0.37 1.79
N PRO A 64 -2.07 -1.60 1.40
CA PRO A 64 -0.77 -2.13 1.79
C PRO A 64 0.35 -1.32 1.13
N VAL A 65 1.36 -1.00 1.93
CA VAL A 65 2.53 -0.22 1.52
C VAL A 65 3.78 -0.98 1.91
N GLN A 66 4.72 -1.04 0.98
CA GLN A 66 6.05 -1.57 1.24
C GLN A 66 7.01 -0.41 1.46
N GLN A 67 7.62 -0.32 2.63
CA GLN A 67 8.58 0.71 2.96
C GLN A 67 9.98 0.15 2.76
N LEU A 68 10.70 0.70 1.79
CA LEU A 68 12.11 0.40 1.53
C LEU A 68 12.94 1.38 2.35
N ILE A 69 13.66 0.87 3.34
CA ILE A 69 14.50 1.67 4.22
C ILE A 69 15.95 1.40 3.86
N TYR A 70 16.63 2.46 3.45
CA TYR A 70 18.06 2.48 3.23
C TYR A 70 18.68 3.33 4.33
N ASN A 71 19.51 2.71 5.16
CA ASN A 71 20.16 3.40 6.27
C ASN A 71 21.68 3.19 6.17
N ASN A 72 22.40 4.31 6.14
CA ASN A 72 23.87 4.33 6.21
C ASN A 72 24.39 5.12 7.43
N GLN A 73 23.50 5.49 8.36
CA GLN A 73 23.86 6.19 9.58
C GLN A 73 24.88 5.38 10.41
N GLY A 74 26.12 5.89 10.49
CA GLY A 74 27.24 5.27 11.22
C GLY A 74 28.25 4.51 10.35
N ASP A 75 28.07 4.48 9.03
CA ASP A 75 29.02 3.88 8.10
C ASP A 75 29.96 4.95 7.48
N ARG A 76 31.11 4.52 6.93
CA ARG A 76 32.14 5.41 6.35
C ARG A 76 31.76 5.99 4.98
N THR A 77 30.64 5.58 4.39
CA THR A 77 30.29 5.90 2.99
C THR A 77 28.83 6.33 2.85
N ALA A 78 28.57 7.65 2.86
CA ALA A 78 27.27 8.18 2.45
C ALA A 78 26.93 7.71 1.02
N PHE A 79 25.63 7.57 0.70
CA PHE A 79 25.15 7.19 -0.63
C PHE A 79 25.92 7.94 -1.74
N TYR A 80 26.55 7.19 -2.65
CA TYR A 80 27.43 7.76 -3.68
C TYR A 80 26.63 8.61 -4.67
N GLY A 81 26.92 9.91 -4.78
CA GLY A 81 26.39 10.76 -5.86
C GLY A 81 26.57 12.27 -5.64
N VAL A 82 27.68 12.82 -6.16
CA VAL A 82 28.03 14.21 -6.60
C VAL A 82 27.64 15.45 -5.77
N TRP A 83 26.71 15.38 -4.83
CA TRP A 83 26.48 16.45 -3.85
C TRP A 83 26.66 15.86 -2.47
N ALA A 84 27.87 16.03 -1.93
CA ALA A 84 28.07 15.95 -0.49
C ALA A 84 27.12 16.97 0.14
N LEU A 85 25.98 16.50 0.64
CA LEU A 85 25.18 17.30 1.55
C LEU A 85 26.12 17.69 2.70
N PRO A 86 26.12 18.94 3.15
CA PRO A 86 26.88 19.36 4.32
C PRO A 86 26.22 18.77 5.57
N ILE A 87 26.28 17.45 5.71
CA ILE A 87 26.12 16.74 6.96
C ILE A 87 27.53 16.67 7.53
N GLY A 88 27.78 17.47 8.57
CA GLY A 88 29.13 17.72 9.06
C GLY A 88 29.89 16.43 9.38
N ASN A 89 30.92 16.13 8.60
CA ASN A 89 32.26 15.72 9.03
C ASN A 89 33.12 15.40 7.80
N THR A 90 34.21 16.17 7.68
CA THR A 90 35.43 15.93 6.90
C THR A 90 35.75 14.47 6.62
N ASN A 91 35.85 14.07 5.34
CA ASN A 91 36.70 12.95 4.93
C ASN A 91 37.19 13.11 3.48
N TYR A 92 38.07 14.09 3.29
CA TYR A 92 39.18 13.97 2.34
C TYR A 92 40.48 14.08 3.16
N GLY A 93 41.00 12.95 3.65
CA GLY A 93 42.40 12.82 4.09
C GLY A 93 42.81 13.27 5.50
N GLY A 94 41.91 13.36 6.49
CA GLY A 94 42.28 13.76 7.87
C GLY A 94 41.93 12.69 8.91
N ALA A 95 42.90 12.30 9.74
CA ALA A 95 42.68 11.39 10.88
C ALA A 95 41.63 11.94 11.86
N PRO A 96 40.79 11.10 12.50
CA PRO A 96 39.76 11.57 13.41
C PRO A 96 40.39 12.18 14.66
N THR A 97 40.28 13.50 14.80
CA THR A 97 40.61 14.20 16.04
C THR A 97 39.53 13.95 17.09
N PHE A 98 39.92 13.31 18.19
CA PHE A 98 39.27 13.27 19.52
C PHE A 98 37.74 13.48 19.56
N GLY A 99 36.99 12.39 19.75
CA GLY A 99 35.63 12.42 20.30
C GLY A 99 34.49 12.89 19.37
N GLY A 100 34.74 13.09 18.07
CA GLY A 100 33.70 13.48 17.12
C GLY A 100 32.85 12.30 16.63
N ASN A 101 31.53 12.35 16.84
CA ASN A 101 30.57 11.43 16.24
C ASN A 101 30.72 11.43 14.71
N SER A 102 31.40 10.42 14.19
CA SER A 102 31.68 10.22 12.77
C SER A 102 30.46 9.56 12.13
N GLY A 103 29.41 10.32 11.83
CA GLY A 103 28.12 9.80 11.41
C GLY A 103 27.53 10.53 10.22
N GLY A 104 28.26 10.63 9.11
CA GLY A 104 27.80 11.23 7.85
C GLY A 104 26.85 10.33 7.05
N GLY A 105 25.93 9.62 7.70
CA GLY A 105 24.98 8.75 7.01
C GLY A 105 23.63 9.43 6.80
N ALA A 106 22.94 9.03 5.73
CA ALA A 106 21.55 9.41 5.50
C ALA A 106 20.62 8.22 5.76
N GLN A 107 19.40 8.52 6.19
CA GLN A 107 18.29 7.58 6.25
C GLN A 107 17.32 7.95 5.13
N LEU A 108 17.16 7.05 4.17
CA LEU A 108 16.19 7.16 3.09
C LEU A 108 15.10 6.13 3.32
N GLN A 109 13.85 6.57 3.31
CA GLN A 109 12.68 5.72 3.33
C GLN A 109 11.85 6.01 2.10
N VAL A 110 11.61 4.98 1.30
CA VAL A 110 10.78 5.05 0.09
C VAL A 110 9.56 4.17 0.32
N ASN A 111 8.39 4.79 0.37
CA ASN A 111 7.13 4.07 0.50
C ASN A 111 6.61 3.70 -0.89
N ILE A 112 6.34 2.42 -1.12
CA ILE A 112 5.90 1.85 -2.39
C ILE A 112 4.46 1.38 -2.26
N MET A 113 3.60 1.86 -3.16
CA MET A 113 2.21 1.45 -3.30
C MET A 113 1.91 1.12 -4.76
N ASN A 114 1.18 0.05 -5.03
CA ASN A 114 0.83 -0.36 -6.40
C ASN A 114 2.04 -0.39 -7.34
N ASN A 115 3.18 -0.90 -6.84
CA ASN A 115 4.46 -1.00 -7.55
C ASN A 115 5.08 0.36 -7.96
N LYS A 116 4.65 1.47 -7.34
CA LYS A 116 5.13 2.83 -7.58
C LYS A 116 5.53 3.54 -6.30
N VAL A 117 6.45 4.49 -6.41
CA VAL A 117 6.85 5.36 -5.31
C VAL A 117 5.67 6.25 -4.92
N SER A 118 5.18 6.11 -3.69
CA SER A 118 4.10 6.92 -3.15
C SER A 118 4.60 8.13 -2.37
N SER A 119 5.67 7.97 -1.61
CA SER A 119 6.27 9.05 -0.83
C SER A 119 7.71 8.72 -0.49
N ILE A 120 8.50 9.77 -0.32
CA ILE A 120 9.92 9.68 0.00
C ILE A 120 10.15 10.49 1.27
N THR A 121 10.85 9.89 2.22
CA THR A 121 11.30 10.57 3.44
C THR A 121 12.81 10.43 3.53
N MET A 122 13.50 11.55 3.66
CA MET A 122 14.96 11.60 3.82
C MET A 122 15.29 12.28 5.15
N ASN A 123 16.03 11.58 6.02
CA ASN A 123 16.42 12.07 7.35
C ASN A 123 15.22 12.60 8.16
N GLY A 124 14.07 11.93 8.07
CA GLY A 124 12.83 12.33 8.73
C GLY A 124 12.03 13.45 8.03
N SER A 125 12.54 14.06 6.97
CA SER A 125 11.83 15.09 6.19
C SER A 125 11.20 14.51 4.93
N SER A 126 9.94 14.83 4.65
CA SER A 126 9.28 14.42 3.41
C SER A 126 9.83 15.18 2.21
N THR A 127 10.14 14.48 1.12
CA THR A 127 10.55 15.04 -0.17
C THR A 127 9.76 14.41 -1.31
N ASN A 128 9.67 15.11 -2.45
CA ASN A 128 9.05 14.63 -3.68
C ASN A 128 10.04 13.90 -4.60
N ALA A 129 11.33 14.05 -4.37
CA ALA A 129 12.39 13.43 -5.16
C ALA A 129 13.67 13.21 -4.34
N PHE A 130 14.51 12.27 -4.77
CA PHE A 130 15.87 12.11 -4.26
C PHE A 130 16.82 11.63 -5.37
N SER A 131 18.09 12.00 -5.30
CA SER A 131 19.13 11.55 -6.22
C SER A 131 20.39 11.02 -5.52
N ILE A 132 20.28 10.75 -4.21
CA ILE A 132 21.42 10.37 -3.37
C ILE A 132 22.02 9.01 -3.75
N CYS A 133 21.25 8.14 -4.41
CA CYS A 133 21.66 6.79 -4.80
C CYS A 133 22.20 6.73 -6.25
N GLY A 134 23.45 7.08 -6.48
CA GLY A 134 24.12 6.85 -7.76
C GLY A 134 23.78 7.85 -8.88
N GLY A 135 23.23 9.02 -8.54
CA GLY A 135 23.05 10.15 -9.47
C GLY A 135 21.82 10.09 -10.38
N ARG A 136 20.97 9.04 -10.30
CA ARG A 136 19.64 9.04 -10.94
C ARG A 136 18.62 9.61 -9.97
N SER A 137 17.90 10.65 -10.38
CA SER A 137 16.79 11.20 -9.62
C SER A 137 15.62 10.21 -9.66
N VAL A 138 15.04 9.94 -8.50
CA VAL A 138 13.84 9.13 -8.32
C VAL A 138 12.77 10.01 -7.70
N GLU A 139 11.59 10.02 -8.30
CA GLU A 139 10.49 10.91 -7.94
C GLU A 139 9.25 10.13 -7.50
N VAL A 140 8.35 10.81 -6.80
CA VAL A 140 7.03 10.26 -6.48
C VAL A 140 6.28 9.94 -7.77
N GLY A 141 5.82 8.69 -7.89
CA GLY A 141 5.15 8.15 -9.07
C GLY A 141 6.00 7.20 -9.90
N ASP A 142 7.33 7.20 -9.70
CA ASP A 142 8.23 6.30 -10.42
C ASP A 142 7.98 4.83 -10.06
N PRO A 143 8.22 3.89 -11.00
CA PRO A 143 8.16 2.47 -10.70
C PRO A 143 9.25 2.07 -9.70
N VAL A 144 8.93 1.13 -8.81
CA VAL A 144 9.86 0.63 -7.78
C VAL A 144 11.17 0.06 -8.36
N SER A 145 11.13 -0.45 -9.60
CA SER A 145 12.32 -0.94 -10.28
C SER A 145 13.41 0.13 -10.42
N ILE A 146 13.04 1.40 -10.59
CA ILE A 146 14.00 2.50 -10.65
C ILE A 146 14.67 2.70 -9.29
N VAL A 147 13.93 2.55 -8.19
CA VAL A 147 14.46 2.64 -6.81
C VAL A 147 15.52 1.55 -6.59
N TYR A 148 15.21 0.30 -6.92
CA TYR A 148 16.17 -0.81 -6.80
C TYR A 148 17.38 -0.64 -7.72
N ASN A 149 17.19 -0.11 -8.93
CA ASN A 149 18.30 0.16 -9.85
C ASN A 149 19.19 1.32 -9.38
N ALA A 150 18.63 2.31 -8.69
CA ALA A 150 19.37 3.47 -8.18
C ALA A 150 20.10 3.13 -6.87
N CYS A 151 19.38 2.59 -5.88
CA CYS A 151 19.89 2.37 -4.52
C CYS A 151 20.34 0.94 -4.23
N GLY A 152 20.08 -0.02 -5.13
CA GLY A 152 20.32 -1.44 -4.85
C GLY A 152 19.36 -2.01 -3.79
N THR A 153 19.87 -2.98 -3.03
CA THR A 153 19.10 -3.69 -1.99
C THR A 153 18.91 -2.79 -0.76
N PRO A 154 17.66 -2.63 -0.26
CA PRO A 154 17.40 -1.88 0.96
C PRO A 154 17.97 -2.57 2.19
N SER A 155 18.31 -1.77 3.21
CA SER A 155 18.74 -2.26 4.52
C SER A 155 17.62 -3.01 5.24
N LEU A 156 16.38 -2.53 5.10
CA LEU A 156 15.18 -3.13 5.67
C LEU A 156 13.99 -2.92 4.74
N VAL A 157 13.14 -3.94 4.64
CA VAL A 157 11.82 -3.84 4.01
C VAL A 157 10.77 -4.01 5.08
N ASN A 158 9.94 -3.00 5.28
CA ASN A 158 8.80 -3.05 6.20
C ASN A 158 7.49 -3.12 5.41
N HIS A 159 6.52 -3.89 5.90
CA HIS A 159 5.18 -3.97 5.31
C HIS A 159 4.18 -3.33 6.25
N THR A 160 3.62 -2.19 5.84
CA THR A 160 2.68 -1.41 6.62
C THR A 160 1.42 -1.12 5.82
N TYR A 161 0.47 -0.44 6.42
CA TYR A 161 -0.75 0.03 5.76
C TYR A 161 -0.86 1.53 5.94
N ILE A 162 -1.30 2.22 4.91
CA ILE A 162 -1.71 3.62 5.03
C ILE A 162 -3.17 3.78 4.65
N ASN A 163 -3.83 4.76 5.25
CA ASN A 163 -5.18 5.14 4.87
C ASN A 163 -5.07 6.06 3.64
N GLN A 164 -5.43 5.54 2.47
CA GLN A 164 -5.48 6.32 1.24
C GLN A 164 -6.91 6.77 0.97
N VAL A 165 -7.07 8.06 0.68
CA VAL A 165 -8.34 8.59 0.18
C VAL A 165 -8.62 8.01 -1.20
N VAL A 166 -9.76 7.34 -1.35
CA VAL A 166 -10.22 6.84 -2.64
C VAL A 166 -10.83 8.02 -3.40
N PRO A 167 -10.27 8.40 -4.57
CA PRO A 167 -10.83 9.49 -5.37
C PRO A 167 -12.23 9.09 -5.84
N SER A 168 -13.18 10.00 -5.70
CA SER A 168 -14.58 9.78 -6.07
C SER A 168 -15.16 11.01 -6.72
N SER A 169 -16.06 10.78 -7.68
CA SER A 169 -16.77 11.86 -8.38
C SER A 169 -17.95 12.39 -7.56
N THR A 170 -18.48 11.54 -6.69
CA THR A 170 -19.63 11.80 -5.83
C THR A 170 -19.27 11.66 -4.36
N LYS A 171 -20.00 12.35 -3.48
CA LYS A 171 -19.83 12.17 -2.03
C LYS A 171 -20.16 10.73 -1.65
N PRO A 172 -19.35 10.08 -0.78
CA PRO A 172 -19.67 8.75 -0.28
C PRO A 172 -21.03 8.71 0.43
N GLU A 173 -21.77 7.64 0.26
CA GLU A 173 -23.02 7.39 0.97
C GLU A 173 -22.85 6.28 2.00
N ILE A 174 -23.24 6.54 3.24
CA ILE A 174 -23.24 5.57 4.33
C ILE A 174 -24.67 5.11 4.56
N TRP A 175 -24.90 3.82 4.39
CA TRP A 175 -26.20 3.20 4.60
C TRP A 175 -26.12 2.29 5.82
N VAL A 176 -27.07 2.44 6.73
CA VAL A 176 -27.12 1.62 7.96
C VAL A 176 -28.18 0.54 7.80
N TYR A 177 -27.79 -0.71 7.99
CA TYR A 177 -28.68 -1.86 8.02
C TYR A 177 -28.65 -2.49 9.40
N GLN A 178 -29.79 -3.06 9.81
CA GLN A 178 -29.85 -3.91 10.99
C GLN A 178 -30.65 -5.15 10.59
N ALA A 179 -29.99 -6.30 10.63
CA ALA A 179 -30.59 -7.57 10.23
C ALA A 179 -31.72 -8.00 11.17
N ASP A 180 -31.52 -7.76 12.48
CA ASP A 180 -32.48 -8.03 13.56
C ASP A 180 -32.19 -7.11 14.77
N GLN A 181 -33.18 -6.88 15.63
CA GLN A 181 -33.12 -6.02 16.81
C GLN A 181 -32.00 -6.40 17.80
N TYR A 182 -31.54 -7.65 17.77
CA TYR A 182 -30.46 -8.15 18.63
C TYR A 182 -29.08 -8.12 17.97
N GLN A 183 -29.01 -7.85 16.66
CA GLN A 183 -27.74 -7.71 15.95
C GLN A 183 -27.30 -6.24 15.92
N LYS A 184 -25.99 -6.03 16.01
CA LYS A 184 -25.40 -4.70 15.85
C LYS A 184 -25.71 -4.19 14.43
N PRO A 185 -26.13 -2.91 14.28
CA PRO A 185 -26.26 -2.32 12.96
C PRO A 185 -24.94 -2.36 12.21
N MET A 186 -25.00 -2.76 10.94
CA MET A 186 -23.88 -2.74 10.00
C MET A 186 -23.96 -1.48 9.13
N SER A 187 -22.81 -0.90 8.82
CA SER A 187 -22.68 0.27 7.96
C SER A 187 -22.09 -0.14 6.62
N LEU A 188 -22.74 0.26 5.54
CA LEU A 188 -22.30 0.04 4.17
C LEU A 188 -21.87 1.37 3.58
N THR A 189 -20.64 1.46 3.09
CA THR A 189 -20.15 2.67 2.42
C THR A 189 -20.17 2.49 0.92
N PHE A 190 -20.91 3.35 0.23
CA PHE A 190 -20.97 3.41 -1.23
C PHE A 190 -20.17 4.60 -1.75
N VAL A 191 -19.42 4.36 -2.82
CA VAL A 191 -18.67 5.39 -3.54
C VAL A 191 -18.93 5.19 -5.02
N ASP A 192 -19.40 6.24 -5.70
CA ASP A 192 -19.78 6.20 -7.12
C ASP A 192 -20.76 5.05 -7.43
N GLY A 193 -21.73 4.84 -6.54
CA GLY A 193 -22.80 3.84 -6.69
C GLY A 193 -22.39 2.39 -6.42
N LYS A 194 -21.14 2.12 -6.03
CA LYS A 194 -20.62 0.78 -5.71
C LYS A 194 -20.25 0.65 -4.24
N LEU A 195 -20.51 -0.52 -3.67
CA LEU A 195 -20.19 -0.87 -2.30
C LEU A 195 -18.67 -0.99 -2.12
N GLN A 196 -18.08 -0.20 -1.22
CA GLN A 196 -16.64 -0.18 -0.95
C GLN A 196 -16.27 -0.77 0.41
N SER A 197 -17.11 -0.62 1.44
CA SER A 197 -16.88 -1.22 2.76
C SER A 197 -18.16 -1.74 3.41
N ILE A 198 -17.97 -2.70 4.31
CA ILE A 198 -18.99 -3.26 5.19
C ILE A 198 -18.38 -3.30 6.60
N ASP A 199 -18.96 -2.56 7.54
CA ASP A 199 -18.45 -2.33 8.90
C ASP A 199 -19.49 -2.60 10.00
#